data_AF-A0A970T2P8-F1
#
_entry.id   AF-A0A970T2P8-F1
#
_cell.length_a   1.000
_cell.length_b   1.000
_cell.length_c   1.000
_cell.angle_alpha   90.00
_cell.angle_beta   90.00
_cell.angle_gamma   90.00
#
_symmetry.space_group_name_H-M   'P 1'
#
loop_
_entity.id
_entity.type
_entity.pdbx_description
1 polymer ?
#
loop_
_entity_poly.entity_id
_entity_poly.type
_entity_poly.pdbx_seq_one_letter_code
_entity_poly.pdbx_strand_id
1 'polypeptide(L)'
;MSNQANRDLFKSVSLSNAINNEIMKHLVITIMLLSTMGSFGQIRNFNDIPNDILEQLGKMGVDASSLLNNYEAAYLNVIFKDSLKGFDLTGKKVGFIYSGAKSDKQEYFNQVKDRYHSNSTPVGGSGLYIFDAAQKAESGGYDAAIVYWSKFVIPIDKVVKKLKTQMSKK
;
A
#
# COMPACT_ATOMS: atom_id res chain seq x y z
N MET A 1 9.49 -60.98 -8.77
CA MET A 1 10.33 -59.77 -8.69
C MET A 1 9.71 -58.53 -9.37
N SER A 2 8.80 -58.66 -10.34
CA SER A 2 8.19 -57.51 -11.05
C SER A 2 7.25 -56.63 -10.23
N ASN A 3 6.53 -57.21 -9.26
CA ASN A 3 5.50 -56.48 -8.50
C ASN A 3 6.07 -55.53 -7.44
N GLN A 4 7.26 -55.83 -6.91
CA GLN A 4 7.96 -54.96 -5.95
C GLN A 4 8.53 -53.72 -6.65
N ALA A 5 9.21 -53.92 -7.79
CA ALA A 5 9.75 -52.84 -8.60
C ALA A 5 8.66 -51.85 -9.06
N ASN A 6 7.48 -52.34 -9.44
CA ASN A 6 6.35 -51.47 -9.81
C ASN A 6 5.81 -50.65 -8.62
N ARG A 7 5.78 -51.22 -7.41
CA ARG A 7 5.36 -50.49 -6.21
C ARG A 7 6.36 -49.42 -5.81
N ASP A 8 7.64 -49.72 -5.94
CA ASP A 8 8.72 -48.78 -5.61
C ASP A 8 8.76 -47.63 -6.63
N LEU A 9 8.50 -47.92 -7.91
CA LEU A 9 8.32 -46.91 -8.96
C LEU A 9 7.09 -46.02 -8.72
N PHE A 10 5.96 -46.60 -8.31
CA PHE A 10 4.75 -45.82 -8.03
C PHE A 10 4.94 -44.86 -6.84
N LYS A 11 5.61 -45.33 -5.77
CA LYS A 11 5.92 -44.50 -4.60
C LYS A 11 6.87 -43.35 -4.94
N SER A 12 7.90 -43.60 -5.75
CA SER A 12 8.85 -42.55 -6.14
C SER A 12 8.20 -41.46 -6.99
N VAL A 13 7.29 -41.83 -7.91
CA VAL A 13 6.49 -40.88 -8.70
C VAL A 13 5.54 -40.07 -7.81
N SER A 14 4.85 -40.72 -6.88
CA SER A 14 3.95 -40.02 -5.94
C SER A 14 4.70 -39.03 -5.04
N LEU A 15 5.89 -39.39 -4.57
CA LEU A 15 6.73 -38.54 -3.73
C LEU A 15 7.26 -37.34 -4.53
N SER A 16 7.71 -37.57 -5.77
CA SER A 16 8.13 -36.51 -6.68
C SER A 16 7.01 -35.51 -6.96
N ASN A 17 5.79 -35.97 -7.21
CA ASN A 17 4.63 -35.10 -7.43
C ASN A 17 4.26 -34.27 -6.19
N ALA A 18 4.34 -34.86 -5.00
CA ALA A 18 4.09 -34.13 -3.75
C ALA A 18 5.11 -33.02 -3.51
N ILE A 19 6.40 -33.31 -3.74
CA ILE A 19 7.49 -32.34 -3.65
C ILE A 19 7.31 -31.21 -4.67
N ASN A 20 6.99 -31.56 -5.92
CA ASN A 20 6.75 -30.57 -6.98
C ASN A 20 5.56 -29.65 -6.66
N ASN A 21 4.50 -30.17 -6.04
CA ASN A 21 3.37 -29.35 -5.60
C ASN A 21 3.75 -28.39 -4.47
N GLU A 22 4.54 -28.82 -3.48
CA GLU A 22 5.00 -27.92 -2.42
C GLU A 22 5.96 -26.84 -2.97
N ILE A 23 6.87 -27.21 -3.86
CA ILE A 23 7.74 -26.25 -4.58
C ILE A 23 6.90 -25.26 -5.38
N MET A 24 5.87 -25.73 -6.10
CA MET A 24 5.02 -24.87 -6.92
C MET A 24 4.18 -23.92 -6.05
N LYS A 25 3.67 -24.37 -4.90
CA LYS A 25 3.01 -23.49 -3.91
C LYS A 25 3.96 -22.41 -3.41
N HIS A 26 5.18 -22.78 -3.00
CA HIS A 26 6.19 -21.81 -2.56
C HIS A 26 6.61 -20.85 -3.68
N LEU A 27 6.73 -21.33 -4.91
CA LEU A 27 7.02 -20.52 -6.09
C LEU A 27 5.91 -19.51 -6.37
N VAL A 28 4.63 -19.93 -6.31
CA VAL A 28 3.47 -19.06 -6.47
C VAL A 28 3.43 -18.00 -5.38
N ILE A 29 3.68 -18.37 -4.12
CA ILE A 29 3.76 -17.42 -2.99
C ILE A 29 4.91 -16.42 -3.21
N THR A 30 6.08 -16.88 -3.68
CA THR A 30 7.24 -16.03 -3.93
C THR A 30 7.01 -15.08 -5.11
N ILE A 31 6.38 -15.54 -6.19
CA ILE A 31 6.00 -14.69 -7.33
C ILE A 31 4.93 -13.67 -6.92
N MET A 32 3.94 -14.06 -6.09
CA MET A 32 2.96 -13.12 -5.53
C MET A 32 3.65 -12.05 -4.69
N LEU A 33 4.62 -12.42 -3.83
CA LEU A 33 5.41 -11.46 -3.06
C LEU A 33 6.24 -10.54 -3.98
N LEU A 34 6.89 -11.06 -5.02
CA LEU A 34 7.67 -10.28 -5.99
C LEU A 34 6.81 -9.32 -6.83
N SER A 35 5.58 -9.70 -7.17
CA SER A 35 4.63 -8.81 -7.88
C SER A 35 4.15 -7.63 -7.03
N THR A 36 4.34 -7.69 -5.71
CA THR A 36 4.14 -6.54 -4.82
C THR A 36 5.38 -5.66 -4.68
N MET A 37 6.55 -6.11 -5.15
CA MET A 37 7.79 -5.32 -5.19
C MET A 37 7.87 -4.44 -6.44
N GLY A 38 6.74 -3.83 -6.80
CA GLY A 38 6.72 -2.67 -7.68
C GLY A 38 7.19 -1.46 -6.88
N SER A 39 8.48 -1.18 -6.92
CA SER A 39 9.00 0.14 -6.60
C SER A 39 8.19 1.22 -7.34
N PHE A 40 7.39 1.99 -6.60
CA PHE A 40 7.01 3.37 -6.93
C PHE A 40 6.26 3.60 -8.25
N GLY A 41 5.03 3.08 -8.35
CA GLY A 41 4.00 3.51 -9.33
C GLY A 41 3.36 4.84 -8.93
N GLN A 42 4.22 5.82 -8.61
CA GLN A 42 3.81 7.15 -8.18
C GLN A 42 4.46 8.19 -9.06
N ILE A 43 3.72 9.28 -9.25
CA ILE A 43 4.24 10.46 -9.93
C ILE A 43 5.47 10.98 -9.20
N ARG A 44 6.57 11.14 -9.95
CA ARG A 44 7.88 11.55 -9.43
C ARG A 44 8.14 13.04 -9.59
N ASN A 45 7.31 13.74 -10.37
CA ASN A 45 7.46 15.16 -10.64
C ASN A 45 6.10 15.87 -10.55
N PHE A 46 6.06 17.04 -9.91
CA PHE A 46 4.83 17.85 -9.87
C PHE A 46 4.35 18.25 -11.28
N ASN A 47 5.23 18.34 -12.27
CA ASN A 47 4.87 18.64 -13.66
C ASN A 47 3.97 17.56 -14.31
N ASP A 48 3.94 16.34 -13.75
CA ASP A 48 3.07 15.28 -14.24
C ASP A 48 1.67 15.30 -13.57
N ILE A 49 1.44 16.25 -12.65
CA ILE A 49 0.18 16.45 -11.94
C ILE A 49 -0.60 17.56 -12.67
N PRO A 50 -1.89 17.35 -13.00
CA PRO A 50 -2.73 18.38 -13.60
C PRO A 50 -2.72 19.71 -12.82
N ASN A 51 -2.57 20.82 -13.54
CA ASN A 51 -2.44 22.16 -12.94
C ASN A 51 -3.66 22.55 -12.09
N ASP A 52 -4.86 22.16 -12.50
CA ASP A 52 -6.10 22.39 -11.77
C ASP A 52 -6.10 21.72 -10.39
N ILE A 53 -5.35 20.63 -10.20
CA ILE A 53 -5.13 20.02 -8.88
C ILE A 53 -4.08 20.80 -8.08
N LEU A 54 -2.99 21.23 -8.72
CA LEU A 54 -1.91 21.98 -8.08
C LEU A 54 -2.37 23.35 -7.55
N GLU A 55 -3.28 24.02 -8.26
CA GLU A 55 -3.89 25.27 -7.81
C GLU A 55 -4.72 25.11 -6.53
N GLN A 56 -5.13 23.87 -6.20
CA GLN A 56 -5.95 23.57 -5.02
C GLN A 56 -5.13 23.04 -3.83
N LEU A 57 -3.79 23.06 -3.87
CA LEU A 57 -2.95 22.59 -2.77
C LEU A 57 -3.28 23.26 -1.42
N GLY A 58 -3.68 24.54 -1.45
CA GLY A 58 -4.10 25.27 -0.24
C GLY A 58 -5.35 24.71 0.45
N LYS A 59 -6.12 23.85 -0.23
CA LYS A 59 -7.34 23.21 0.30
C LYS A 59 -7.08 21.79 0.86
N MET A 60 -5.83 21.34 0.84
CA MET A 60 -5.42 20.03 1.34
C MET A 60 -4.78 20.14 2.73
N GLY A 61 -5.06 19.17 3.60
CA GLY A 61 -4.55 19.15 4.97
C GLY A 61 -5.17 20.23 5.87
N VAL A 62 -6.39 20.68 5.57
CA VAL A 62 -7.07 21.76 6.31
C VAL A 62 -7.64 21.32 7.65
N ASP A 63 -7.75 20.01 7.89
CA ASP A 63 -8.28 19.43 9.11
C ASP A 63 -7.49 18.19 9.54
N ALA A 64 -7.67 17.78 10.79
CA ALA A 64 -7.08 16.58 11.36
C ALA A 64 -7.98 15.32 11.19
N SER A 65 -8.97 15.37 10.30
CA SER A 65 -9.84 14.24 10.01
C SER A 65 -9.07 13.16 9.24
N SER A 66 -9.43 11.91 9.49
CA SER A 66 -8.97 10.78 8.67
C SER A 66 -9.78 10.61 7.40
N LEU A 67 -10.93 11.29 7.28
CA LEU A 67 -11.70 11.33 6.04
C LEU A 67 -11.03 12.30 5.07
N LEU A 68 -10.81 11.84 3.84
CA LEU A 68 -10.30 12.71 2.78
C LEU A 68 -11.40 13.64 2.27
N ASN A 69 -11.04 14.91 2.10
CA ASN A 69 -11.85 15.85 1.33
C ASN A 69 -11.63 15.63 -0.17
N ASN A 70 -12.44 16.29 -1.01
CA ASN A 70 -12.41 16.07 -2.45
C ASN A 70 -11.07 16.48 -3.10
N TYR A 71 -10.43 17.54 -2.60
CA TYR A 71 -9.14 18.02 -3.14
C TYR A 71 -8.00 17.06 -2.78
N GLU A 72 -8.00 16.56 -1.55
CA GLU A 72 -7.05 15.56 -1.06
C GLU A 72 -7.19 14.25 -1.85
N ALA A 73 -8.42 13.78 -2.04
CA ALA A 73 -8.70 12.57 -2.81
C ALA A 73 -8.28 12.73 -4.28
N ALA A 74 -8.59 13.85 -4.92
CA ALA A 74 -8.18 14.13 -6.30
C ALA A 74 -6.66 14.08 -6.47
N TYR A 75 -5.91 14.74 -5.58
CA TYR A 75 -4.44 14.70 -5.60
C TYR A 75 -3.90 13.29 -5.39
N LEU A 76 -4.38 12.59 -4.36
CA LEU A 76 -3.89 11.25 -4.04
C LEU A 76 -4.23 10.24 -5.13
N ASN A 77 -5.39 10.37 -5.78
CA ASN A 77 -5.75 9.52 -6.92
C ASN A 77 -4.80 9.70 -8.10
N VAL A 78 -4.30 10.92 -8.32
CA VAL A 78 -3.28 11.20 -9.34
C VAL A 78 -1.92 10.68 -8.91
N ILE A 79 -1.49 10.94 -7.67
CA ILE A 79 -0.19 10.48 -7.15
C ILE A 79 -0.08 8.96 -7.19
N PHE A 80 -1.12 8.24 -6.78
CA PHE A 80 -1.10 6.78 -6.65
C PHE A 80 -1.79 6.05 -7.81
N LYS A 81 -2.00 6.71 -8.96
CA LYS A 81 -2.77 6.17 -10.09
C LYS A 81 -2.43 4.72 -10.46
N ASP A 82 -1.14 4.36 -10.47
CA ASP A 82 -0.70 3.01 -10.85
C ASP A 82 -0.89 2.00 -9.70
N SER A 83 -0.98 2.48 -8.46
CA SER A 83 -1.19 1.67 -7.25
C SER A 83 -2.68 1.43 -6.93
N LEU A 84 -3.58 2.26 -7.47
CA LEU A 84 -5.01 2.21 -7.15
C LEU A 84 -5.73 0.97 -7.69
N LYS A 85 -5.32 0.43 -8.86
CA LYS A 85 -5.98 -0.72 -9.50
C LYS A 85 -7.51 -0.59 -9.60
N GLY A 86 -8.00 0.63 -9.89
CA GLY A 86 -9.44 0.94 -9.99
C GLY A 86 -10.12 1.34 -8.67
N PHE A 87 -9.39 1.35 -7.54
CA PHE A 87 -9.87 1.92 -6.29
C PHE A 87 -9.94 3.45 -6.38
N ASP A 88 -10.96 4.06 -5.77
CA ASP A 88 -11.12 5.52 -5.70
C ASP A 88 -11.09 5.99 -4.24
N LEU A 89 -10.17 6.90 -3.94
CA LEU A 89 -9.97 7.49 -2.61
C LEU A 89 -11.05 8.53 -2.24
N THR A 90 -11.95 8.90 -3.15
CA THR A 90 -13.03 9.85 -2.88
C THR A 90 -13.92 9.36 -1.72
N GLY A 91 -14.07 10.22 -0.71
CA GLY A 91 -14.85 9.95 0.51
C GLY A 91 -14.31 8.79 1.36
N LYS A 92 -13.05 8.38 1.18
CA LYS A 92 -12.44 7.28 1.93
C LYS A 92 -11.74 7.79 3.19
N LYS A 93 -11.74 6.93 4.21
CA LYS A 93 -10.98 7.14 5.44
C LYS A 93 -9.57 6.59 5.26
N VAL A 94 -8.56 7.46 5.28
CA VAL A 94 -7.17 7.11 4.98
C VAL A 94 -6.25 7.45 6.16
N GLY A 95 -5.42 6.49 6.55
CA GLY A 95 -4.43 6.66 7.61
C GLY A 95 -3.09 7.13 7.06
N PHE A 96 -2.37 7.97 7.80
CA PHE A 96 -1.06 8.49 7.42
C PHE A 96 0.02 8.02 8.40
N ILE A 97 1.14 7.51 7.87
CA ILE A 97 2.22 6.91 8.65
C ILE A 97 3.57 7.42 8.13
N TYR A 98 4.28 8.20 8.94
CA TYR A 98 5.60 8.74 8.62
C TYR A 98 6.70 7.75 9.01
N SER A 99 7.42 7.18 8.05
CA SER A 99 8.57 6.28 8.29
C SER A 99 8.28 5.17 9.32
N GLY A 100 7.05 4.65 9.33
CA GLY A 100 6.58 3.67 10.31
C GLY A 100 6.16 4.24 11.68
N ALA A 101 6.31 5.54 11.93
CA ALA A 101 5.75 6.27 13.06
C ALA A 101 4.36 6.83 12.76
N LYS A 102 3.66 7.27 13.81
CA LYS A 102 2.36 7.94 13.68
C LYS A 102 2.56 9.28 12.99
N SER A 103 1.66 9.59 12.06
CA SER A 103 1.49 10.93 11.51
C SER A 103 0.00 11.17 11.28
N ASP A 104 -0.34 12.33 10.75
CA ASP A 104 -1.68 12.69 10.33
C ASP A 104 -1.67 13.27 8.91
N LYS A 105 -2.89 13.53 8.45
CA LYS A 105 -3.17 14.06 7.12
C LYS A 105 -2.56 15.46 6.92
N GLN A 106 -2.60 16.30 7.96
CA GLN A 106 -2.12 17.69 7.86
C GLN A 106 -0.61 17.70 7.65
N GLU A 107 0.13 16.88 8.40
CA GLU A 107 1.57 16.77 8.27
C GLU A 107 1.99 16.31 6.87
N TYR A 108 1.31 15.30 6.30
CA TYR A 108 1.57 14.85 4.94
C TYR A 108 1.36 15.97 3.91
N PHE A 109 0.22 16.65 3.94
CA PHE A 109 -0.10 17.69 2.96
C PHE A 109 0.69 18.99 3.16
N ASN A 110 1.13 19.31 4.38
CA ASN A 110 2.08 20.39 4.61
C ASN A 110 3.39 20.11 3.88
N GLN A 111 3.89 18.87 3.93
CA GLN A 111 5.08 18.49 3.17
C GLN A 111 4.84 18.52 1.65
N VAL A 112 3.64 18.16 1.18
CA VAL A 112 3.30 18.32 -0.24
C VAL A 112 3.45 19.79 -0.66
N LYS A 113 2.88 20.73 0.11
CA LYS A 113 2.97 22.18 -0.14
C LYS A 113 4.42 22.68 -0.10
N ASP A 114 5.17 22.32 0.94
CA ASP A 114 6.57 22.74 1.10
C ASP A 114 7.44 22.26 -0.06
N ARG A 115 7.25 21.00 -0.50
CA ARG A 115 8.00 20.42 -1.62
C ARG A 115 7.61 21.04 -2.96
N TYR A 116 6.34 21.36 -3.15
CA TYR A 116 5.89 22.07 -4.34
C TYR A 116 6.53 23.46 -4.43
N HIS A 117 6.48 24.24 -3.34
CA HIS A 117 7.06 25.60 -3.31
C HIS A 117 8.59 25.64 -3.38
N SER A 118 9.27 24.55 -3.00
CA SER A 118 10.72 24.41 -3.11
C SER A 118 11.17 23.78 -4.44
N ASN A 119 10.28 23.63 -5.43
CA ASN A 119 10.57 22.98 -6.72
C ASN A 119 11.19 21.58 -6.56
N SER A 120 10.75 20.85 -5.54
CA SER A 120 11.21 19.48 -5.25
C SER A 120 10.32 18.43 -5.91
N THR A 121 10.59 17.16 -5.65
CA THR A 121 9.69 16.06 -6.04
C THR A 121 8.52 15.94 -5.06
N PRO A 122 7.38 15.33 -5.47
CA PRO A 122 6.33 14.93 -4.54
C PRO A 122 6.85 14.09 -3.36
N VAL A 123 6.05 13.97 -2.30
CA VAL A 123 6.43 13.30 -1.05
C VAL A 123 6.88 11.86 -1.33
N GLY A 124 8.18 11.62 -1.21
CA GLY A 124 8.85 10.38 -1.60
C GLY A 124 8.75 9.28 -0.54
N GLY A 125 9.15 8.06 -0.93
CA GLY A 125 9.05 6.90 -0.03
C GLY A 125 7.62 6.56 0.35
N SER A 126 6.65 7.07 -0.42
CA SER A 126 5.22 6.92 -0.24
C SER A 126 4.76 5.57 -0.77
N GLY A 127 3.72 4.99 -0.17
CA GLY A 127 3.14 3.71 -0.56
C GLY A 127 1.70 3.62 -0.09
N LEU A 128 0.81 3.21 -1.00
CA LEU A 128 -0.62 3.06 -0.75
C LEU A 128 -0.95 1.62 -0.38
N TYR A 129 -1.66 1.46 0.73
CA TYR A 129 -2.17 0.18 1.24
C TYR A 129 -3.69 0.23 1.22
N ILE A 130 -4.31 -0.48 0.29
CA ILE A 130 -5.77 -0.60 0.20
C ILE A 130 -6.20 -1.78 1.07
N PHE A 131 -7.20 -1.57 1.93
CA PHE A 131 -7.66 -2.59 2.86
C PHE A 131 -8.87 -3.35 2.35
N ASP A 132 -8.86 -4.67 2.56
CA ASP A 132 -10.07 -5.48 2.43
C ASP A 132 -11.03 -5.25 3.62
N ALA A 133 -12.20 -5.91 3.58
CA ALA A 133 -13.21 -5.75 4.61
C ALA A 133 -12.72 -6.15 6.02
N ALA A 134 -11.88 -7.18 6.13
CA ALA A 134 -11.35 -7.64 7.42
C ALA A 134 -10.30 -6.67 7.97
N GLN A 135 -9.38 -6.21 7.11
CA GLN A 135 -8.36 -5.23 7.44
C GLN A 135 -8.96 -3.85 7.78
N LYS A 136 -10.03 -3.45 7.09
CA LYS A 136 -10.81 -2.25 7.42
C LYS A 136 -11.43 -2.35 8.81
N ALA A 137 -12.06 -3.47 9.14
CA ALA A 137 -12.60 -3.67 10.48
C ALA A 137 -11.51 -3.64 11.56
N GLU A 138 -10.39 -4.35 11.33
CA GLU A 138 -9.28 -4.43 12.29
C GLU A 138 -8.58 -3.09 12.52
N SER A 139 -8.43 -2.28 11.47
CA SER A 139 -7.76 -0.96 11.54
C SER A 139 -8.59 0.12 12.23
N GLY A 140 -9.85 -0.14 12.59
CA GLY A 140 -10.77 0.88 13.12
C GLY A 140 -11.54 1.64 12.03
N GLY A 141 -11.84 0.95 10.93
CA GLY A 141 -12.69 1.43 9.85
C GLY A 141 -11.95 2.20 8.74
N TYR A 142 -10.63 2.16 8.67
CA TYR A 142 -9.88 2.78 7.58
C TYR A 142 -10.08 1.98 6.28
N ASP A 143 -10.22 2.68 5.16
CA ASP A 143 -10.31 2.09 3.84
C ASP A 143 -8.92 1.84 3.23
N ALA A 144 -7.96 2.69 3.58
CA ALA A 144 -6.59 2.60 3.09
C ALA A 144 -5.60 3.29 4.05
N ALA A 145 -4.32 3.17 3.75
CA ALA A 145 -3.26 3.90 4.42
C ALA A 145 -2.16 4.34 3.46
N ILE A 146 -1.56 5.48 3.76
CA ILE A 146 -0.37 6.01 3.10
C ILE A 146 0.79 5.94 4.09
N VAL A 147 1.77 5.11 3.76
CA VAL A 147 3.06 5.10 4.46
C VAL A 147 4.02 5.90 3.63
N TYR A 148 4.66 6.92 4.20
CA TYR A 148 5.56 7.82 3.47
C TYR A 148 6.89 8.01 4.19
N TRP A 149 7.93 8.45 3.46
CA TRP A 149 9.33 8.43 3.93
C TRP A 149 9.80 7.08 4.46
N SER A 150 9.23 5.99 3.94
CA SER A 150 9.69 4.65 4.29
C SER A 150 10.69 4.16 3.25
N LYS A 151 11.85 3.69 3.73
CA LYS A 151 12.87 3.04 2.88
C LYS A 151 12.50 1.59 2.54
N PHE A 152 11.60 0.98 3.33
CA PHE A 152 11.18 -0.41 3.17
C PHE A 152 9.67 -0.51 3.02
N VAL A 153 9.22 -1.50 2.26
CA VAL A 153 7.81 -1.87 2.22
C VAL A 153 7.44 -2.46 3.57
N ILE A 154 6.48 -1.84 4.26
CA ILE A 154 5.97 -2.35 5.53
C ILE A 154 4.90 -3.42 5.22
N PRO A 155 4.94 -4.61 5.86
CA PRO A 155 3.85 -5.59 5.74
C PRO A 155 2.48 -5.00 6.12
N ILE A 156 1.44 -5.33 5.35
CA ILE A 156 0.10 -4.76 5.53
C ILE A 156 -0.49 -5.01 6.92
N ASP A 157 -0.23 -6.17 7.52
CA ASP A 157 -0.67 -6.52 8.87
C ASP A 157 -0.07 -5.57 9.92
N LYS A 158 1.19 -5.15 9.74
CA LYS A 158 1.85 -4.16 10.61
C LYS A 158 1.25 -2.76 10.41
N VAL A 159 0.86 -2.41 9.18
CA VAL A 159 0.17 -1.14 8.89
C VAL A 159 -1.19 -1.10 9.59
N VAL A 160 -2.00 -2.15 9.44
CA VAL A 160 -3.32 -2.29 10.08
C VAL A 160 -3.22 -2.19 11.61
N LYS A 161 -2.29 -2.94 12.22
CA LYS A 161 -2.06 -2.90 13.68
C LYS A 161 -1.64 -1.52 14.17
N LYS A 162 -0.80 -0.80 13.41
CA LYS A 162 -0.39 0.57 13.76
C LYS A 162 -1.59 1.51 13.79
N LEU A 163 -2.47 1.49 12.79
CA LEU A 163 -3.67 2.33 12.77
C LEU A 163 -4.63 2.02 13.92
N LYS A 164 -4.83 0.73 14.23
CA LYS A 164 -5.62 0.30 15.39
C LYS A 164 -5.09 0.90 16.70
N THR A 165 -3.77 0.89 16.88
CA THR A 165 -3.10 1.41 18.08
C THR A 165 -3.18 2.93 18.19
N GLN A 166 -3.30 3.64 17.06
CA GLN A 166 -3.48 5.09 17.05
C GLN A 166 -4.88 5.51 17.53
N MET A 167 -5.90 4.67 17.28
CA MET A 167 -7.27 4.89 17.74
C MET A 167 -7.43 4.66 19.25
N SER A 168 -6.72 3.69 19.83
CA SER A 168 -6.86 3.33 21.24
C SER A 168 -6.21 4.31 22.23
N LYS A 169 -5.53 5.36 21.73
CA LYS A 169 -4.83 6.38 22.54
C LYS A 169 -5.45 7.78 22.41
N LYS A 170 -6.65 7.88 21.83
CA LYS A 170 -7.42 9.12 21.70
C LYS A 170 -8.57 9.08 22.68
#